data_AF-A0A1U8L952-F1
#
_entry.id   AF-A0A1U8L952-F1
#
_cell.length_a   1.000
_cell.length_b   1.000
_cell.length_c   1.000
_cell.angle_alpha   90.00
_cell.angle_beta   90.00
_cell.angle_gamma   90.00
#
_symmetry.space_group_name_H-M   'P 1'
#
loop_
_entity.id
_entity.type
_entity.pdbx_description
1 polymer ?
#
loop_
_entity_poly.entity_id
_entity_poly.type
_entity_poly.pdbx_seq_one_letter_code
_entity_poly.pdbx_strand_id
1 'polypeptide(L)'
;MAETSTTTSFINGYSSIASLATDHLFTILLLLPMDSILSFVMTCKKFRYLATSDILWESVCRRDWGNTAVDALKSSFHDDEQRRLIPWIRLYKQVSRVDSVCCYKLAEPDPDLVLPVPRASHSLNFVSGCLVLFGGGYEGGRDLDDTWAVYIGNNSQNML
;
A
#
# COMPACT_ATOMS: atom_id res chain seq x y z
N MET A 1 -27.96 49.97 -42.43
CA MET A 1 -27.24 48.83 -41.82
C MET A 1 -26.46 49.39 -40.64
N ALA A 2 -26.94 49.15 -39.42
CA ALA A 2 -26.27 49.56 -38.19
C ALA A 2 -25.94 48.29 -37.43
N GLU A 3 -24.65 47.93 -37.41
CA GLU A 3 -24.16 46.76 -36.68
C GLU A 3 -24.11 47.10 -35.20
N THR A 4 -25.04 46.52 -34.44
CA THR A 4 -25.04 46.63 -32.98
C THR A 4 -24.03 45.61 -32.46
N SER A 5 -22.85 46.09 -32.05
CA SER A 5 -21.84 45.26 -31.38
C SER A 5 -22.29 45.01 -29.94
N THR A 6 -22.96 43.88 -29.71
CA THR A 6 -23.28 43.39 -28.37
C THR A 6 -21.98 42.95 -27.69
N THR A 7 -21.46 43.79 -26.81
CA THR A 7 -20.32 43.46 -25.95
C THR A 7 -20.81 42.48 -24.88
N THR A 8 -20.65 41.18 -25.13
CA THR A 8 -20.84 40.14 -24.11
C THR A 8 -19.74 40.29 -23.06
N SER A 9 -20.07 40.90 -21.93
CA SER A 9 -19.20 40.84 -20.75
C SER A 9 -19.17 39.40 -20.25
N PHE A 10 -18.10 38.67 -20.54
CA PHE A 10 -17.85 37.37 -19.94
C PHE A 10 -17.60 37.59 -18.45
N ILE A 11 -18.60 37.26 -17.62
CA ILE A 11 -18.44 37.18 -16.17
C ILE A 11 -17.45 36.04 -15.92
N ASN A 12 -16.17 36.36 -15.70
CA ASN A 12 -15.13 35.43 -15.25
C ASN A 12 -15.36 35.04 -13.78
N GLY A 13 -16.50 34.40 -13.51
CA GLY A 13 -16.98 34.05 -12.17
C GLY A 13 -16.90 32.56 -11.87
N TYR A 14 -15.82 31.88 -12.25
CA TYR A 14 -15.62 30.48 -11.83
C TYR A 14 -14.83 30.45 -10.53
N SER A 15 -15.54 30.34 -9.40
CA SER A 15 -14.93 29.96 -8.13
C SER A 15 -14.47 28.50 -8.23
N SER A 16 -13.17 28.29 -8.46
CA SER A 16 -12.60 26.95 -8.49
C SER A 16 -12.27 26.48 -7.08
N ILE A 17 -12.48 25.20 -6.77
CA ILE A 17 -11.99 24.61 -5.51
C ILE A 17 -10.46 24.79 -5.36
N ALA A 18 -9.74 24.97 -6.47
CA ALA A 18 -8.33 25.26 -6.47
C ALA A 18 -7.97 26.65 -5.91
N SER A 19 -8.92 27.58 -5.73
CA SER A 19 -8.65 28.88 -5.11
C SER A 19 -8.80 28.88 -3.58
N LEU A 20 -9.29 27.78 -2.98
CA LEU A 20 -9.36 27.67 -1.52
C LEU A 20 -7.96 27.63 -0.89
N ALA A 21 -7.89 28.12 0.36
CA ALA A 21 -6.73 28.00 1.21
C ALA A 21 -6.46 26.53 1.58
N THR A 22 -5.19 26.22 1.84
CA THR A 22 -4.68 24.86 2.05
C THR A 22 -5.33 24.16 3.25
N ASP A 23 -5.59 24.89 4.32
CA ASP A 23 -6.25 24.43 5.55
C ASP A 23 -7.72 24.03 5.31
N HIS A 24 -8.46 24.79 4.52
CA HIS A 24 -9.81 24.41 4.10
C HIS A 24 -9.79 23.16 3.21
N LEU A 25 -8.83 23.06 2.29
CA LEU A 25 -8.65 21.87 1.47
C LEU A 25 -8.32 20.63 2.32
N PHE A 26 -7.46 20.77 3.33
CA PHE A 26 -7.15 19.67 4.27
C PHE A 26 -8.40 19.23 5.03
N THR A 27 -9.17 20.19 5.54
CA THR A 27 -10.42 19.90 6.26
C THR A 27 -11.39 19.12 5.38
N ILE A 28 -11.56 19.55 4.13
CA ILE A 28 -12.40 18.83 3.15
C ILE A 28 -11.85 17.42 2.92
N LEU A 29 -10.55 17.26 2.68
CA LEU A 29 -9.94 15.95 2.42
C LEU A 29 -10.09 14.98 3.59
N LEU A 30 -9.98 15.46 4.83
CA LEU A 30 -10.11 14.61 6.02
C LEU A 30 -11.53 14.05 6.21
N LEU A 31 -12.54 14.66 5.58
CA LEU A 31 -13.92 14.16 5.55
C LEU A 31 -14.17 13.11 4.45
N LEU A 32 -13.23 12.94 3.51
CA LEU A 32 -13.40 12.05 2.37
C LEU A 32 -12.81 10.65 2.67
N PRO A 33 -13.41 9.57 2.11
CA PRO A 33 -12.81 8.25 2.14
C PRO A 33 -11.51 8.22 1.33
N MET A 34 -10.65 7.24 1.61
CA MET A 34 -9.29 7.20 1.07
C MET A 34 -9.25 7.24 -0.47
N ASP A 35 -10.13 6.48 -1.13
CA ASP A 35 -10.18 6.43 -2.59
C ASP A 35 -10.52 7.80 -3.21
N SER A 36 -11.39 8.57 -2.54
CA SER A 36 -11.74 9.93 -2.96
C SER A 36 -10.59 10.90 -2.75
N ILE A 37 -9.81 10.77 -1.67
CA ILE A 37 -8.59 11.57 -1.46
C ILE A 37 -7.59 11.30 -2.60
N LEU A 38 -7.32 10.03 -2.90
CA LEU A 38 -6.41 9.64 -3.99
C LEU A 38 -6.88 10.16 -5.35
N SER A 39 -8.18 10.01 -5.64
CA SER A 39 -8.78 10.51 -6.87
C SER A 39 -8.66 12.03 -6.97
N PHE A 40 -8.94 12.75 -5.88
CA PHE A 40 -8.86 14.21 -5.81
C PHE A 40 -7.44 14.71 -6.11
N VAL A 41 -6.42 14.12 -5.48
CA VAL A 41 -5.03 14.57 -5.63
C VAL A 41 -4.45 14.27 -7.02
N MET A 42 -5.07 13.35 -7.78
CA MET A 42 -4.70 13.06 -9.16
C MET A 42 -5.29 14.05 -10.18
N THR A 43 -6.22 14.92 -9.79
CA THR A 43 -6.92 15.80 -10.76
C THR A 43 -6.07 16.97 -11.27
N CYS A 44 -5.13 17.51 -10.48
CA CYS A 44 -4.26 18.60 -10.92
C CYS A 44 -2.91 18.67 -10.18
N LYS A 45 -1.95 19.41 -10.74
CA LYS A 45 -0.60 19.57 -10.16
C LYS A 45 -0.63 20.18 -8.74
N LYS A 46 -1.53 21.13 -8.47
CA LYS A 46 -1.67 21.76 -7.15
C LYS A 46 -2.10 20.74 -6.09
N PHE A 47 -3.13 19.93 -6.37
CA PHE A 47 -3.59 18.92 -5.42
C PHE A 47 -2.63 17.73 -5.32
N ARG A 48 -1.90 17.41 -6.38
CA ARG A 48 -0.81 16.44 -6.30
C ARG A 48 0.31 16.90 -5.38
N TYR A 49 0.64 18.19 -5.37
CA TYR A 49 1.59 18.77 -4.41
C TYR A 49 1.02 18.79 -2.99
N LEU A 50 -0.27 19.05 -2.82
CA LEU A 50 -0.96 18.95 -1.53
C LEU A 50 -0.75 17.56 -0.87
N ALA A 51 -0.79 16.50 -1.68
CA ALA A 51 -0.56 15.13 -1.27
C ALA A 51 0.88 14.81 -0.87
N THR A 52 1.84 15.74 -0.96
CA THR A 52 3.19 15.54 -0.41
C THR A 52 3.32 16.05 1.01
N SER A 53 2.27 16.66 1.58
CA SER A 53 2.29 17.20 2.94
C SER A 53 2.27 16.09 3.98
N ASP A 54 3.33 16.02 4.78
CA ASP A 54 3.45 15.02 5.85
C ASP A 54 2.39 15.21 6.95
N ILE A 55 2.00 16.46 7.22
CA ILE A 55 0.95 16.82 8.20
C ILE A 55 -0.42 16.28 7.75
N LEU A 56 -0.73 16.36 6.46
CA LEU A 56 -1.96 15.80 5.90
C LEU A 56 -2.00 14.28 6.12
N TRP A 57 -0.91 13.58 5.78
CA TRP A 57 -0.85 12.13 5.92
C TRP A 57 -0.80 11.68 7.37
N GLU A 58 -0.17 12.42 8.28
CA GLU A 58 -0.29 12.17 9.72
C GLU A 58 -1.75 12.24 10.15
N SER A 59 -2.48 13.28 9.71
CA SER A 59 -3.88 13.49 10.08
C SER A 59 -4.78 12.36 9.52
N VAL A 60 -4.51 11.91 8.29
CA VAL A 60 -5.15 10.73 7.70
C VAL A 60 -4.85 9.48 8.54
N CYS A 61 -3.59 9.25 8.92
CA CYS A 61 -3.21 8.11 9.76
C CYS A 61 -3.89 8.17 11.15
N ARG A 62 -4.02 9.34 11.76
CA ARG A 62 -4.73 9.50 13.05
C ARG A 62 -6.21 9.19 12.93
N ARG A 63 -6.84 9.60 11.82
CA ARG A 63 -8.24 9.29 11.53
C ARG A 63 -8.45 7.79 11.36
N ASP A 64 -7.56 7.12 10.63
CA ASP A 64 -7.77 5.73 10.21
C ASP A 64 -7.21 4.71 11.22
N TRP A 65 -6.14 5.04 11.94
CA TRP A 65 -5.47 4.14 12.92
C TRP A 65 -5.68 4.55 14.38
N GLY A 66 -6.17 5.77 14.63
CA GLY A 66 -6.33 6.33 15.97
C GLY A 66 -5.07 7.01 16.53
N ASN A 67 -5.28 7.92 17.48
CA ASN A 67 -4.20 8.72 18.08
C ASN A 67 -3.15 7.85 18.80
N THR A 68 -3.60 6.88 19.60
CA THR A 68 -2.71 6.00 20.38
C THR A 68 -1.70 5.27 19.50
N ALA A 69 -2.14 4.74 18.35
CA ALA A 69 -1.26 4.02 17.42
C ALA A 69 -0.23 4.96 16.79
N VAL A 70 -0.66 6.15 16.36
CA VAL A 70 0.21 7.17 15.77
C VAL A 70 1.24 7.68 16.79
N ASP A 71 0.83 7.93 18.04
CA ASP A 71 1.71 8.42 19.10
C ASP A 71 2.74 7.37 19.52
N ALA A 72 2.33 6.09 19.62
CA ALA A 72 3.25 4.98 19.84
C ALA A 72 4.27 4.86 18.69
N LEU A 73 3.83 4.98 17.44
CA LEU A 73 4.71 4.92 16.28
C LEU A 73 5.71 6.09 16.28
N LYS A 74 5.26 7.31 16.59
CA LYS A 74 6.14 8.47 16.76
C LYS A 74 7.20 8.24 17.83
N SER A 75 6.81 7.71 19.00
CA SER A 75 7.75 7.42 20.08
C SER A 75 8.82 6.40 19.65
N SER A 76 8.46 5.42 18.81
CA SER A 76 9.41 4.42 18.29
C SER A 76 10.46 4.98 17.31
N PHE A 77 10.18 6.14 16.70
CA PHE A 77 11.13 6.80 15.80
C PHE A 77 12.10 7.75 16.52
N HIS A 78 11.80 8.13 17.77
CA HIS A 78 12.61 9.09 18.52
C HIS A 78 13.87 8.49 19.17
N ASP A 79 13.97 7.16 19.30
CA ASP A 79 15.09 6.49 19.97
C ASP A 79 16.36 6.32 19.09
N ASP A 80 16.32 6.66 17.80
CA ASP A 80 17.42 6.39 16.87
C ASP A 80 17.75 7.65 16.04
N GLU A 81 18.71 8.47 16.51
CA GLU A 81 19.12 9.76 15.91
C GLU A 81 19.47 9.68 14.42
N GLN A 82 19.74 8.49 13.87
CA GLN A 82 20.09 8.29 12.46
C GLN A 82 18.94 7.82 11.57
N ARG A 83 17.76 7.49 12.09
CA ARG A 83 16.62 7.09 11.24
C ARG A 83 15.89 8.32 10.73
N ARG A 84 16.18 8.69 9.48
CA ARG A 84 15.35 9.61 8.68
C ARG A 84 13.87 9.24 8.89
N LEU A 85 13.10 10.16 9.48
CA LEU A 85 11.66 10.01 9.69
C LEU A 85 11.03 9.46 8.41
N ILE A 86 10.36 8.32 8.51
CA ILE A 86 9.66 7.71 7.38
C ILE A 86 8.44 8.59 7.10
N PRO A 87 8.28 9.16 5.89
CA PRO A 87 7.12 10.00 5.58
C PRO A 87 5.81 9.25 5.80
N TRP A 88 4.80 9.91 6.38
CA TRP A 88 3.52 9.26 6.72
C TRP A 88 2.83 8.62 5.52
N ILE A 89 2.93 9.22 4.33
CA ILE A 89 2.40 8.63 3.08
C ILE A 89 3.00 7.25 2.79
N ARG A 90 4.28 7.05 3.12
CA ARG A 90 4.97 5.77 2.89
C ARG A 90 4.51 4.73 3.90
N LEU A 91 4.36 5.11 5.16
CA LEU A 91 3.80 4.25 6.20
C LEU A 91 2.37 3.83 5.84
N TYR A 92 1.53 4.80 5.45
CA TYR A 92 0.15 4.54 5.05
C TYR A 92 0.07 3.50 3.93
N LYS A 93 0.90 3.67 2.89
CA LYS A 93 1.00 2.72 1.77
C LYS A 93 1.49 1.32 2.19
N GLN A 94 2.35 1.22 3.20
CA GLN A 94 2.82 -0.08 3.70
C GLN A 94 1.72 -0.78 4.48
N VAL A 95 1.05 -0.08 5.39
CA VAL A 95 -0.05 -0.63 6.19
C VAL A 95 -1.22 -1.02 5.29
N SER A 96 -1.57 -0.20 4.29
CA SER A 96 -2.63 -0.53 3.33
C SER A 96 -2.35 -1.78 2.49
N ARG A 97 -1.10 -2.25 2.44
CA ARG A 97 -0.72 -3.50 1.76
C ARG A 97 -0.77 -4.71 2.68
N VAL A 98 -0.78 -4.53 4.00
CA VAL A 98 -0.88 -5.64 4.96
C VAL A 98 -2.21 -6.36 4.79
N ASP A 99 -3.27 -5.63 4.47
CA ASP A 99 -4.60 -6.20 4.18
C ASP A 99 -4.74 -6.72 2.74
N SER A 100 -3.71 -6.59 1.89
CA SER A 100 -3.77 -7.07 0.51
C SER A 100 -3.39 -8.54 0.45
N VAL A 101 -4.30 -9.37 -0.10
CA VAL A 101 -3.95 -10.73 -0.51
C VAL A 101 -2.91 -10.64 -1.62
N CYS A 102 -1.71 -11.14 -1.36
CA CYS A 102 -0.61 -11.19 -2.33
C CYS A 102 -0.24 -12.64 -2.60
N CYS A 103 -0.02 -12.98 -3.88
CA CYS A 103 0.62 -14.22 -4.25
C CYS A 103 2.13 -14.00 -4.38
N TYR A 104 2.92 -14.70 -3.58
CA TYR A 104 4.38 -14.66 -3.68
C TYR A 104 4.87 -15.84 -4.50
N LYS A 105 5.75 -15.58 -5.47
CA LYS A 105 6.54 -16.63 -6.10
C LYS A 105 7.70 -16.93 -5.17
N LEU A 106 7.68 -18.11 -4.52
CA LEU A 106 8.65 -18.47 -3.48
C LEU A 106 10.03 -18.82 -4.00
N ALA A 107 10.16 -19.15 -5.29
CA ALA A 107 11.45 -19.47 -5.92
C ALA A 107 11.59 -18.71 -7.24
N GLU A 108 12.72 -18.02 -7.41
CA GLU A 108 13.26 -17.71 -8.74
C GLU A 108 13.64 -19.03 -9.42
N PRO A 109 13.54 -19.15 -10.75
CA PRO A 109 13.96 -20.34 -11.48
C PRO A 109 15.49 -20.42 -11.45
N ASP A 110 16.05 -20.85 -10.32
CA ASP A 110 17.40 -21.37 -10.27
C ASP A 110 17.38 -22.73 -10.99
N PRO A 111 18.18 -22.91 -12.06
CA PRO A 111 18.22 -24.16 -12.81
C PRO A 111 18.60 -25.39 -11.97
N ASP A 112 19.24 -25.17 -10.81
CA ASP A 112 19.65 -26.25 -9.91
C ASP A 112 18.63 -26.51 -8.78
N LEU A 113 17.60 -25.67 -8.64
CA LEU A 113 16.59 -25.81 -7.59
C LEU A 113 15.48 -26.79 -8.01
N VAL A 114 15.45 -27.94 -7.34
CA VAL A 114 14.39 -28.92 -7.51
C VAL A 114 13.11 -28.42 -6.84
N LEU A 115 12.02 -28.32 -7.60
CA LEU A 115 10.71 -27.88 -7.12
C LEU A 115 9.76 -29.08 -7.00
N PRO A 116 8.77 -29.03 -6.08
CA PRO A 116 7.73 -30.05 -6.04
C PRO A 116 6.97 -30.08 -7.36
N VAL A 117 6.71 -31.29 -7.86
CA VAL A 117 5.86 -31.48 -9.03
C VAL A 117 4.44 -30.94 -8.79
N PRO A 118 3.74 -30.43 -9.84
CA PRO A 118 2.34 -30.01 -9.75
C PRO A 118 1.45 -31.12 -9.17
N ARG A 119 0.67 -30.84 -8.12
CA ARG A 119 -0.04 -31.89 -7.38
C ARG A 119 -1.38 -31.40 -6.81
N ALA A 120 -2.29 -32.34 -6.53
CA ALA A 120 -3.59 -32.08 -5.89
C ALA A 120 -3.75 -32.91 -4.60
N SER A 121 -4.77 -32.62 -3.79
CA SER A 121 -5.06 -33.37 -2.55
C SER A 121 -3.89 -33.49 -1.56
N HIS A 122 -2.99 -32.50 -1.56
CA HIS A 122 -1.84 -32.42 -0.67
C HIS A 122 -2.20 -31.66 0.61
N SER A 123 -1.36 -31.79 1.64
CA SER A 123 -1.42 -30.94 2.83
C SER A 123 -0.30 -29.92 2.80
N LEU A 124 -0.64 -28.64 3.04
CA LEU A 124 0.29 -27.53 3.11
C LEU A 124 0.13 -26.81 4.45
N ASN A 125 1.17 -26.82 5.27
CA ASN A 125 1.14 -26.27 6.62
C ASN A 125 2.25 -25.25 6.82
N PHE A 126 2.02 -24.24 7.65
CA PHE A 126 3.04 -23.27 8.05
C PHE A 126 3.45 -23.49 9.51
N VAL A 127 4.69 -23.92 9.74
CA VAL A 127 5.23 -24.29 11.05
C VAL A 127 6.58 -23.63 11.24
N SER A 128 6.73 -22.83 12.29
CA SER A 128 8.01 -22.20 12.69
C SER A 128 8.73 -21.46 11.56
N GLY A 129 8.01 -20.69 10.74
CA GLY A 129 8.60 -19.96 9.60
C GLY A 129 8.85 -20.81 8.36
N CYS A 130 8.46 -22.08 8.37
CA CYS A 130 8.64 -23.02 7.27
C CYS A 130 7.28 -23.44 6.70
N LEU A 131 7.16 -23.41 5.38
CA LEU A 131 6.05 -23.99 4.66
C LEU A 131 6.39 -25.46 4.36
N VAL A 132 5.60 -26.38 4.92
CA VAL A 132 5.78 -27.82 4.79
C VAL A 132 4.65 -28.38 3.94
N LEU A 133 5.02 -29.00 2.82
CA LEU A 133 4.16 -29.66 1.85
C LEU A 133 4.39 -31.18 1.93
N PHE A 134 3.36 -31.97 2.12
CA PHE A 134 3.48 -33.43 2.10
C PHE A 134 2.31 -34.09 1.38
N GLY A 135 2.63 -35.18 0.70
CA GLY A 135 1.69 -36.03 -0.01
C GLY A 135 1.04 -35.37 -1.23
N GLY A 136 -0.18 -35.83 -1.52
CA GLY A 136 -0.96 -35.42 -2.68
C GLY A 136 -0.82 -36.39 -3.86
N GLY A 137 -1.64 -36.20 -4.87
CA GLY A 137 -1.63 -36.97 -6.11
C GLY A 137 -0.97 -36.23 -7.26
N TYR A 138 -0.23 -36.97 -8.10
CA TYR A 138 0.26 -36.53 -9.40
C TYR A 138 -0.51 -37.21 -10.54
N GLU A 139 -0.33 -36.71 -11.76
CA GLU A 139 -0.89 -37.27 -12.99
C GLU A 139 -0.77 -38.81 -13.05
N GLY A 140 -1.87 -39.46 -13.43
CA GLY A 140 -1.99 -40.93 -13.42
C GLY A 140 -2.53 -41.53 -12.11
N GLY A 141 -2.99 -40.70 -11.17
CA GLY A 141 -3.63 -41.17 -9.93
C GLY A 141 -2.65 -41.78 -8.93
N ARG A 142 -1.36 -41.42 -9.03
CA ARG A 142 -0.34 -41.87 -8.09
C ARG A 142 -0.28 -40.93 -6.91
N ASP A 143 -0.34 -41.50 -5.71
CA ASP A 143 -0.06 -40.78 -4.48
C ASP A 143 1.44 -40.57 -4.31
N LEU A 144 1.80 -39.38 -3.85
CA LEU A 144 3.15 -38.98 -3.52
C LEU A 144 3.37 -39.21 -2.03
N ASP A 145 4.56 -39.70 -1.66
CA ASP A 145 5.02 -39.91 -0.28
C ASP A 145 6.17 -38.97 0.10
N ASP A 146 6.44 -37.99 -0.74
CA ASP A 146 7.48 -36.99 -0.54
C ASP A 146 7.04 -35.87 0.42
N THR A 147 8.03 -35.20 1.02
CA THR A 147 7.85 -34.02 1.86
C THR A 147 8.79 -32.93 1.40
N TRP A 148 8.25 -31.74 1.18
CA TRP A 148 8.97 -30.54 0.77
C TRP A 148 8.86 -29.49 1.88
N ALA A 149 9.94 -28.75 2.10
CA ALA A 149 10.00 -27.71 3.11
C ALA A 149 10.70 -26.47 2.51
N VAL A 150 10.11 -25.30 2.71
CA VAL A 150 10.71 -24.02 2.32
C VAL A 150 10.56 -22.99 3.43
N TYR A 151 11.65 -22.34 3.81
CA TYR A 151 11.63 -21.27 4.80
C TYR A 151 11.14 -19.96 4.16
N ILE A 152 10.14 -19.33 4.78
CA ILE A 152 9.56 -18.06 4.33
C ILE A 152 10.04 -16.95 5.27
N GLY A 153 10.99 -16.15 4.79
CA GLY A 153 11.53 -14.99 5.51
C GLY A 153 12.92 -14.60 5.03
N ASN A 154 13.28 -13.33 5.16
CA ASN A 154 14.55 -12.75 4.70
C ASN A 154 15.79 -13.19 5.53
N ASN A 155 15.70 -14.32 6.24
CA ASN A 155 16.76 -14.89 7.06
C ASN A 155 17.31 -16.19 6.44
N SER A 156 17.39 -16.27 5.12
CA SER A 156 18.17 -17.31 4.41
C SER A 156 19.70 -17.16 4.59
N GLN A 157 20.14 -16.37 5.57
CA GLN A 157 21.49 -16.36 6.11
C GLN A 157 21.38 -16.46 7.63
N ASN A 158 21.49 -17.69 8.14
CA ASN A 158 21.91 -18.10 9.47
C ASN A 158 21.01 -19.23 9.96
N MET A 159 21.39 -20.46 9.63
CA MET A 159 21.62 -21.49 10.65
C MET A 159 22.37 -22.67 10.03
N LEU A 160 23.56 -22.92 10.59
CA LEU A 160 24.34 -24.14 10.48
C LEU A 160 23.54 -25.34 11.02
#